data_AF-A0A3D1BJQ0-F1
#
_entry.id   AF-A0A3D1BJQ0-F1
#
_cell.length_a   1.000
_cell.length_b   1.000
_cell.length_c   1.000
_cell.angle_alpha   90.00
_cell.angle_beta   90.00
_cell.angle_gamma   90.00
#
_symmetry.space_group_name_H-M   'P 1'
#
loop_
_entity.id
_entity.type
_entity.pdbx_description
1 polymer ?
#
loop_
_entity_poly.entity_id
_entity_poly.type
_entity_poly.pdbx_seq_one_letter_code
_entity_poly.pdbx_strand_id
1 'polypeptide(L)'
;EKLKTMKDSGVNRLSIGVQSFNGAELKTLGRIHNSEDACCAVELARDSGFKNISLDLIYGIPGQGLRSWEESLKKAVGLSPAHISTYELTLEEGTELWKAVKAGALILPEEKEVIEMYKFAIAYLGDCGFVHYEISNFAIPSYLCRHNVNYWDRGEYYGIGLGA
;
A
#
# COMPACT_ATOMS: atom_id res chain seq x y z
N GLU A 1 -0.78 9.99 21.62
CA GLU A 1 -1.77 9.36 22.53
C GLU A 1 -2.38 8.10 21.93
N LYS A 2 -3.19 8.18 20.85
CA LYS A 2 -3.89 7.03 20.24
C LYS A 2 -3.00 5.81 19.94
N LEU A 3 -1.83 6.02 19.33
CA LEU A 3 -0.88 4.94 19.01
C LEU A 3 -0.39 4.20 20.26
N LYS A 4 -0.13 4.93 21.34
CA LYS A 4 0.25 4.35 22.62
C LYS A 4 -0.88 3.53 23.21
N THR A 5 -2.11 4.04 23.22
CA THR A 5 -3.29 3.29 23.68
C THR A 5 -3.49 2.00 22.89
N MET A 6 -3.35 2.04 21.56
CA MET A 6 -3.41 0.83 20.72
C MET A 6 -2.32 -0.18 21.09
N LYS A 7 -1.09 0.31 21.29
CA LYS A 7 0.05 -0.54 21.66
C LYS A 7 -0.15 -1.21 23.02
N ASP A 8 -0.56 -0.43 24.01
CA ASP A 8 -0.84 -0.89 25.39
C ASP A 8 -2.03 -1.88 25.41
N SER A 9 -2.93 -1.79 24.43
CA SER A 9 -4.04 -2.72 24.23
C SER A 9 -3.67 -3.98 23.42
N GLY A 10 -2.40 -4.17 23.09
CA GLY A 10 -1.89 -5.39 22.44
C GLY A 10 -1.81 -5.34 20.91
N VAL A 11 -2.11 -4.21 20.26
CA VAL A 11 -1.91 -4.06 18.81
C VAL A 11 -0.41 -4.19 18.51
N ASN A 12 -0.06 -5.13 17.64
CA ASN A 12 1.34 -5.42 17.31
C ASN A 12 1.74 -5.06 15.88
N ARG A 13 0.77 -4.77 15.00
CA ARG A 13 0.96 -4.36 13.59
C ARG A 13 0.12 -3.13 13.26
N LEU A 14 0.68 -2.24 12.44
CA LEU A 14 -0.04 -1.12 11.82
C LEU A 14 0.10 -1.19 10.31
N SER A 15 -1.01 -1.01 9.59
CA SER A 15 -1.01 -0.76 8.14
C SER A 15 -1.28 0.71 7.91
N ILE A 16 -0.39 1.38 7.20
CA ILE A 16 -0.50 2.81 6.88
C ILE A 16 -0.78 2.91 5.39
N GLY A 17 -1.96 3.40 5.07
CA GLY A 17 -2.34 3.70 3.71
C GLY A 17 -1.59 4.92 3.19
N VAL A 18 -0.55 4.69 2.39
CA VAL A 18 0.25 5.75 1.76
C VAL A 18 -0.25 6.05 0.35
N GLN A 19 -0.63 5.01 -0.38
CA GLN A 19 -1.08 4.98 -1.77
C GLN A 19 -0.03 5.43 -2.78
N SER A 20 0.52 6.63 -2.64
CA SER A 20 1.60 7.15 -3.46
C SER A 20 2.39 8.21 -2.68
N PHE A 21 3.66 8.39 -3.02
CA PHE A 21 4.44 9.53 -2.54
C PHE A 21 4.44 10.71 -3.51
N ASN A 22 3.69 10.62 -4.61
CA ASN A 22 3.49 11.69 -5.56
C ASN A 22 2.18 12.46 -5.27
N GLY A 23 2.29 13.77 -5.07
CA GLY A 23 1.13 14.61 -4.73
C GLY A 23 0.05 14.68 -5.82
N ALA A 24 0.42 14.58 -7.10
CA ALA A 24 -0.56 14.57 -8.19
C ALA A 24 -1.36 13.26 -8.20
N GLU A 25 -0.69 12.13 -7.97
CA GLU A 25 -1.34 10.81 -7.85
C GLU A 25 -2.29 10.76 -6.63
N LEU A 26 -1.86 11.29 -5.49
CA LEU A 26 -2.70 11.41 -4.30
C LEU A 26 -3.95 12.27 -4.56
N LYS A 27 -3.79 13.39 -5.27
CA LYS A 27 -4.91 14.25 -5.67
C LYS A 27 -5.86 13.54 -6.62
N THR A 28 -5.35 12.78 -7.59
CA THR A 28 -6.16 11.94 -8.49
C THR A 28 -6.98 10.91 -7.70
N LEU A 29 -6.39 10.33 -6.65
CA LEU A 29 -7.06 9.40 -5.76
C LEU A 29 -8.00 10.07 -4.72
N GLY A 30 -8.13 11.40 -4.75
CA GLY A 30 -8.95 12.15 -3.79
C GLY A 30 -8.44 12.09 -2.34
N ARG A 31 -7.15 11.84 -2.15
CA ARG A 31 -6.52 11.79 -0.82
C ARG A 31 -6.27 13.18 -0.28
N ILE A 32 -6.50 13.34 1.03
CA ILE A 32 -6.33 14.61 1.75
C ILE A 32 -4.96 14.74 2.43
N HIS A 33 -4.19 13.65 2.49
CA HIS A 33 -2.82 13.64 3.00
C HIS A 33 -1.81 13.84 1.87
N ASN A 34 -0.59 14.22 2.24
CA ASN A 34 0.55 14.32 1.35
C ASN A 34 1.66 13.30 1.72
N SER A 35 2.78 13.37 1.01
CA SER A 35 3.92 12.49 1.25
C SER A 35 4.53 12.68 2.63
N GLU A 36 4.61 13.92 3.12
CA GLU A 36 5.21 14.28 4.41
C GLU A 36 4.37 13.74 5.56
N ASP A 37 3.03 13.79 5.44
CA ASP A 37 2.09 13.21 6.39
C ASP A 37 2.30 11.71 6.53
N ALA A 38 2.49 11.00 5.40
CA ALA A 38 2.78 9.56 5.40
C ALA A 38 4.12 9.26 6.10
N CYS A 39 5.17 10.03 5.83
CA CYS A 39 6.46 9.87 6.52
C CYS A 39 6.33 10.11 8.03
N CYS A 40 5.65 11.19 8.43
CA CYS A 40 5.39 11.53 9.82
C CYS A 40 4.58 10.43 10.53
N ALA A 41 3.57 9.86 9.87
CA ALA A 41 2.77 8.76 10.43
C ALA A 41 3.64 7.52 10.73
N VAL A 42 4.60 7.19 9.86
CA VAL A 42 5.53 6.09 10.05
C VAL A 42 6.49 6.36 11.21
N GLU A 43 7.03 7.57 11.31
CA GLU A 43 7.89 8.00 12.42
C GLU A 43 7.16 7.93 13.76
N LEU A 44 5.96 8.50 13.84
CA LEU A 44 5.12 8.45 15.04
C LEU A 44 4.78 7.01 15.46
N ALA A 45 4.50 6.13 14.50
CA ALA A 45 4.28 4.71 14.77
C ALA A 45 5.53 4.05 15.36
N ARG A 46 6.71 4.32 14.78
CA ARG A 46 7.99 3.79 15.24
C ARG A 46 8.33 4.30 16.64
N ASP A 47 8.18 5.59 16.89
CA ASP A 47 8.44 6.23 18.18
C ASP A 47 7.48 5.74 19.27
N SER A 48 6.28 5.31 18.87
CA SER A 48 5.31 4.64 19.74
C SER A 48 5.64 3.16 20.00
N GLY A 49 6.75 2.64 19.46
CA GLY A 49 7.23 1.27 19.69
C GLY A 49 6.66 0.21 18.75
N PHE A 50 6.05 0.59 17.63
CA PHE A 50 5.65 -0.37 16.60
C PHE A 50 6.84 -0.80 15.76
N LYS A 51 7.06 -2.11 15.68
CA LYS A 51 8.09 -2.74 14.82
C LYS A 51 7.51 -3.34 13.54
N ASN A 52 6.25 -3.75 13.57
CA ASN A 52 5.55 -4.32 12.42
C ASN A 52 4.71 -3.22 11.76
N ILE A 53 5.32 -2.47 10.86
CA ILE A 53 4.67 -1.39 10.11
C ILE A 53 4.58 -1.82 8.64
N SER A 54 3.38 -1.75 8.08
CA SER A 54 3.08 -1.97 6.66
C SER A 54 2.79 -0.64 5.97
N LEU A 55 3.28 -0.49 4.75
CA LEU A 55 2.91 0.62 3.86
C LEU A 55 2.11 0.08 2.68
N ASP A 56 0.93 0.65 2.46
CA ASP A 56 0.04 0.21 1.40
C ASP A 56 0.10 1.23 0.25
N LEU A 57 0.61 0.80 -0.90
CA LEU A 57 0.79 1.60 -2.11
C LEU A 57 -0.12 1.10 -3.25
N ILE A 58 -0.42 1.99 -4.19
CA ILE A 58 -1.25 1.71 -5.36
C ILE A 58 -0.46 2.04 -6.63
N TYR A 59 -0.46 1.11 -7.59
CA TYR A 59 0.05 1.33 -8.94
C TYR A 59 -1.10 1.30 -9.96
N GLY A 60 -0.86 1.76 -11.20
CA GLY A 60 -1.91 1.89 -12.22
C GLY A 60 -2.81 3.13 -12.04
N ILE A 61 -2.35 4.15 -11.32
CA ILE A 61 -3.12 5.39 -11.09
C ILE A 61 -3.17 6.24 -12.38
N PRO A 62 -4.28 6.92 -12.72
CA PRO A 62 -4.29 7.85 -13.85
C PRO A 62 -3.19 8.90 -13.77
N GLY A 63 -2.37 8.98 -14.82
CA GLY A 63 -1.20 9.86 -14.89
C GLY A 63 0.06 9.37 -14.17
N GLN A 64 0.03 8.19 -13.54
CA GLN A 64 1.22 7.56 -12.97
C GLN A 64 2.02 6.87 -14.08
N GLY A 65 3.32 7.11 -14.08
CA GLY A 65 4.26 6.45 -14.98
C GLY A 65 5.25 5.58 -14.20
N LEU A 66 6.02 4.75 -14.91
CA LEU A 66 6.99 3.86 -14.27
C LEU A 66 7.93 4.63 -13.32
N ARG A 67 8.46 5.78 -13.76
CA ARG A 67 9.36 6.60 -12.94
C ARG A 67 8.75 7.03 -11.61
N SER A 68 7.52 7.52 -11.58
CA SER A 68 6.90 7.99 -10.33
C SER A 68 6.55 6.82 -9.40
N TRP A 69 6.24 5.66 -9.97
CA TRP A 69 6.11 4.40 -9.24
C TRP A 69 7.44 3.97 -8.59
N GLU A 70 8.55 4.00 -9.34
CA GLU A 70 9.87 3.68 -8.80
C GLU A 70 10.27 4.61 -7.65
N GLU A 71 10.04 5.92 -7.80
CA GLU A 71 10.32 6.92 -6.77
C GLU A 71 9.49 6.65 -5.50
N SER A 72 8.22 6.26 -5.66
CA SER A 72 7.36 5.87 -4.54
C SER A 72 7.85 4.62 -3.81
N LEU A 73 8.25 3.58 -4.54
CA LEU A 73 8.82 2.36 -3.93
C LEU A 73 10.15 2.63 -3.23
N LYS A 74 11.04 3.41 -3.85
CA LYS A 74 12.31 3.82 -3.24
C LYS A 74 12.08 4.58 -1.93
N LYS A 75 11.11 5.48 -1.90
CA LYS A 75 10.73 6.20 -0.69
C LYS A 75 10.10 5.29 0.36
N ALA A 76 9.22 4.38 -0.04
CA ALA A 76 8.64 3.37 0.86
C ALA A 76 9.71 2.54 1.55
N VAL A 77 10.66 1.98 0.78
CA VAL A 77 11.79 1.20 1.31
C VAL A 77 12.68 2.06 2.20
N GLY A 78 12.92 3.33 1.85
CA GLY A 78 13.70 4.27 2.67
C GLY A 78 13.11 4.50 4.06
N LEU A 79 11.80 4.31 4.24
CA LEU A 79 11.14 4.34 5.55
C LEU A 79 11.31 3.04 6.35
N SER A 80 12.03 2.05 5.82
CA SER A 80 12.33 0.76 6.46
C SER A 80 11.12 0.06 7.10
N PRO A 81 10.00 -0.16 6.36
CA PRO A 81 8.87 -0.89 6.88
C PRO A 81 9.18 -2.39 6.99
N ALA A 82 8.41 -3.10 7.80
CA ALA A 82 8.48 -4.56 7.85
C ALA A 82 7.72 -5.21 6.68
N HIS A 83 6.80 -4.46 6.07
CA HIS A 83 5.87 -4.96 5.08
C HIS A 83 5.48 -3.87 4.08
N ILE A 84 5.30 -4.24 2.82
CA ILE A 84 4.81 -3.36 1.75
C ILE A 84 3.71 -4.10 0.99
N SER A 85 2.58 -3.43 0.81
CA SER A 85 1.51 -3.88 -0.08
C SER A 85 1.51 -3.02 -1.34
N THR A 86 1.42 -3.63 -2.51
CA THR A 86 1.32 -2.95 -3.81
C THR A 86 0.06 -3.45 -4.51
N TYR A 87 -0.98 -2.63 -4.56
CA TYR A 87 -2.25 -2.95 -5.20
C TYR A 87 -2.35 -2.31 -6.58
N GLU A 88 -2.83 -3.05 -7.56
CA GLU A 88 -3.31 -2.44 -8.81
C GLU A 88 -4.56 -1.61 -8.49
N LEU A 89 -4.68 -0.43 -9.09
CA LEU A 89 -5.88 0.38 -8.96
C LEU A 89 -7.08 -0.33 -9.61
N THR A 90 -8.03 -0.78 -8.79
CA THR A 90 -9.34 -1.24 -9.25
C THR A 90 -10.34 -0.08 -9.24
N LEU A 91 -11.08 0.10 -10.34
CA LEU A 91 -12.15 1.09 -10.42
C LEU A 91 -13.47 0.52 -9.88
N GLU A 92 -13.88 1.00 -8.72
CA GLU A 92 -15.18 0.66 -8.14
C GLU A 92 -16.31 1.46 -8.78
N GLU A 93 -17.33 0.77 -9.27
CA GLU A 93 -18.48 1.40 -9.95
C GLU A 93 -19.19 2.39 -9.02
N GLY A 94 -19.55 3.55 -9.57
CA GLY A 94 -20.24 4.62 -8.84
C GLY A 94 -19.32 5.58 -8.08
N THR A 95 -18.02 5.28 -7.96
CA THR A 95 -17.05 6.23 -7.39
C THR A 95 -16.77 7.42 -8.32
N GLU A 96 -16.34 8.55 -7.76
CA GLU A 96 -15.97 9.73 -8.56
C GLU A 96 -14.81 9.44 -9.52
N LEU A 97 -13.86 8.60 -9.12
CA LEU A 97 -12.77 8.17 -9.98
C LEU A 97 -13.28 7.34 -11.18
N TRP A 98 -14.18 6.39 -10.94
CA TRP A 98 -14.82 5.63 -12.02
C TRP A 98 -15.58 6.53 -12.98
N LYS A 99 -16.35 7.51 -12.46
CA LYS A 99 -17.08 8.49 -13.30
C LYS A 99 -16.12 9.32 -14.17
N ALA A 100 -15.02 9.80 -13.58
CA ALA A 100 -14.04 10.62 -14.28
C ALA A 100 -13.31 9.84 -15.39
N VAL A 101 -12.93 8.58 -15.13
CA VAL A 101 -12.33 7.71 -16.15
C VAL A 101 -13.34 7.38 -17.26
N LYS A 102 -14.58 7.02 -16.89
CA LYS A 102 -15.64 6.72 -17.86
C LYS A 102 -15.99 7.92 -18.75
N ALA A 103 -15.89 9.13 -18.22
CA ALA A 103 -16.09 10.37 -18.97
C ALA A 103 -14.87 10.78 -19.82
N GLY A 104 -13.76 10.04 -19.77
CA GLY A 104 -12.51 10.36 -20.48
C GLY A 104 -11.73 11.54 -19.87
N ALA A 105 -12.11 12.02 -18.69
CA ALA A 105 -11.42 13.11 -18.00
C ALA A 105 -10.10 12.66 -17.34
N LEU A 106 -10.01 11.37 -16.99
CA LEU A 106 -8.81 10.71 -16.51
C LEU A 106 -8.52 9.48 -17.36
N ILE A 107 -7.25 9.27 -17.69
CA ILE A 107 -6.81 8.17 -18.55
C ILE A 107 -5.98 7.22 -17.69
N LEU A 108 -6.38 5.94 -17.65
CA LEU A 108 -5.60 4.89 -17.00
C LEU A 108 -4.32 4.62 -17.80
N PRO A 109 -3.22 4.24 -17.13
CA PRO A 109 -2.03 3.73 -17.81
C PRO A 109 -2.38 2.53 -18.72
N GLU A 110 -1.60 2.35 -19.79
CA GLU A 110 -1.78 1.17 -20.64
C GLU A 110 -1.43 -0.11 -19.87
N GLU A 111 -2.06 -1.23 -20.24
CA GLU A 111 -1.79 -2.54 -19.61
C GLU A 111 -0.29 -2.87 -19.57
N LYS A 112 0.43 -2.53 -20.65
CA LYS A 112 1.89 -2.72 -20.72
C LYS A 112 2.62 -1.94 -19.63
N GLU A 113 2.23 -0.69 -19.37
CA GLU A 113 2.84 0.14 -18.33
C GLU A 113 2.54 -0.42 -16.93
N VAL A 114 1.31 -0.88 -16.70
CA VAL A 114 0.89 -1.52 -15.45
C VAL A 114 1.71 -2.79 -15.19
N ILE A 115 1.92 -3.62 -16.21
CA ILE A 115 2.76 -4.83 -16.13
C ILE A 115 4.22 -4.46 -15.81
N GLU A 116 4.76 -3.40 -16.42
CA GLU A 116 6.11 -2.91 -16.13
C GLU A 116 6.24 -2.44 -14.68
N MET A 117 5.24 -1.71 -14.16
CA MET A 117 5.19 -1.31 -12.74
C MET A 117 5.18 -2.52 -11.79
N TYR A 118 4.36 -3.54 -12.08
CA TYR A 118 4.28 -4.74 -11.27
C TYR A 118 5.60 -5.53 -11.26
N LYS A 119 6.19 -5.74 -12.44
CA LYS A 119 7.49 -6.43 -12.57
C LYS A 119 8.60 -5.67 -11.86
N PHE A 120 8.62 -4.34 -11.98
CA PHE A 120 9.58 -3.51 -11.26
C PHE A 120 9.43 -3.66 -9.75
N ALA A 121 8.20 -3.63 -9.22
CA ALA A 121 7.94 -3.79 -7.80
C ALA A 121 8.49 -5.13 -7.27
N ILE A 122 8.22 -6.23 -7.97
CA ILE A 122 8.73 -7.56 -7.59
C ILE A 122 10.26 -7.57 -7.55
N ALA A 123 10.91 -7.13 -8.63
CA ALA A 123 12.36 -7.15 -8.74
C ALA A 123 13.01 -6.26 -7.66
N TYR A 124 12.59 -4.99 -7.58
CA TYR A 124 13.18 -4.01 -6.69
C TYR A 124 12.97 -4.34 -5.21
N LEU A 125 11.76 -4.75 -4.81
CA LEU A 125 11.50 -5.14 -3.42
C LEU A 125 12.22 -6.44 -3.05
N GLY A 126 12.35 -7.37 -3.99
CA GLY A 126 13.17 -8.58 -3.84
C GLY A 126 14.63 -8.25 -3.59
N ASP A 127 15.23 -7.36 -4.39
CA ASP A 127 16.61 -6.87 -4.22
C ASP A 127 16.81 -6.15 -2.87
N CYS A 128 15.75 -5.54 -2.34
CA CYS A 128 15.74 -4.91 -1.01
C CYS A 128 15.49 -5.90 0.15
N GLY A 129 15.38 -7.21 -0.13
CA GLY A 129 15.24 -8.26 0.88
C GLY A 129 13.82 -8.56 1.33
N PHE A 130 12.80 -8.05 0.63
CA PHE A 130 11.42 -8.44 0.88
C PHE A 130 11.07 -9.73 0.14
N VAL A 131 10.33 -10.62 0.80
CA VAL A 131 9.75 -11.83 0.22
C VAL A 131 8.40 -11.47 -0.39
N HIS A 132 8.25 -11.71 -1.69
CA HIS A 132 6.96 -11.68 -2.39
C HIS A 132 6.21 -12.98 -2.06
N TYR A 133 5.27 -12.92 -1.12
CA TYR A 133 4.68 -14.14 -0.52
C TYR A 133 3.26 -14.43 -1.03
N GLU A 134 2.60 -13.45 -1.62
CA GLU A 134 1.37 -13.59 -2.40
C GLU A 134 1.26 -12.43 -3.41
N ILE A 135 0.15 -12.32 -4.15
CA ILE A 135 0.04 -11.44 -5.33
C ILE A 135 0.49 -9.99 -5.08
N SER A 136 0.04 -9.38 -3.99
CA SER A 136 0.13 -7.93 -3.75
C SER A 136 1.07 -7.53 -2.61
N ASN A 137 1.66 -8.47 -1.88
CA ASN A 137 2.26 -8.21 -0.58
C ASN A 137 3.67 -8.78 -0.47
N PHE A 138 4.50 -7.97 0.16
CA PHE A 138 5.93 -8.14 0.32
C PHE A 138 6.25 -7.93 1.80
N ALA A 139 7.06 -8.80 2.40
CA ALA A 139 7.49 -8.60 3.78
C ALA A 139 8.92 -9.08 3.99
N ILE A 140 9.62 -8.49 4.95
CA ILE A 140 10.85 -9.09 5.44
C ILE A 140 10.54 -10.45 6.11
N PRO A 141 11.50 -11.39 6.18
CA PRO A 141 11.28 -12.68 6.83
C PRO A 141 10.68 -12.53 8.24
N SER A 142 9.75 -13.42 8.60
CA SER A 142 8.99 -13.41 9.87
C SER A 142 7.90 -12.34 10.01
N TYR A 143 7.68 -11.47 9.01
CA TYR A 143 6.65 -10.42 9.03
C TYR A 143 5.52 -10.65 8.02
N LEU A 144 5.39 -11.87 7.48
CA LEU A 144 4.26 -12.25 6.62
C LEU A 144 2.93 -12.03 7.35
N CYS A 145 1.93 -11.49 6.65
CA CYS A 145 0.61 -11.29 7.23
C CYS A 145 -0.11 -12.64 7.33
N ARG A 146 -0.31 -13.13 8.56
CA ARG A 146 -1.02 -14.39 8.83
C ARG A 146 -2.41 -14.43 8.21
N HIS A 147 -3.14 -13.32 8.24
CA HIS A 147 -4.48 -13.24 7.66
C HIS A 147 -4.44 -13.38 6.14
N ASN A 148 -3.53 -12.68 5.46
CA ASN A 148 -3.38 -12.76 4.00
C ASN A 148 -3.01 -14.19 3.57
N VAL A 149 -2.05 -14.82 4.27
CA VAL A 149 -1.68 -16.21 4.01
C VAL A 149 -2.88 -17.15 4.19
N ASN A 150 -3.62 -17.01 5.30
CA ASN A 150 -4.81 -17.82 5.56
C ASN A 150 -5.89 -17.64 4.48
N TYR A 151 -6.06 -16.42 3.95
CA TYR A 151 -7.00 -16.14 2.87
C TYR A 151 -6.64 -16.93 1.59
N TRP A 152 -5.37 -16.91 1.20
CA TRP A 152 -4.86 -17.66 0.04
C TRP A 152 -4.90 -19.18 0.23
N ASP A 153 -4.67 -19.65 1.45
CA ASP A 153 -4.77 -21.06 1.83
C ASP A 153 -6.23 -21.53 2.01
N ARG A 154 -7.21 -20.64 1.80
CA ARG A 154 -8.64 -20.91 2.00
C ARG A 154 -8.95 -21.43 3.41
N GLY A 155 -8.22 -20.95 4.41
CA GLY A 155 -8.46 -21.26 5.80
C GLY A 155 -9.68 -20.54 6.36
N GLU A 156 -10.25 -21.09 7.43
CA GLU A 156 -11.42 -20.50 8.09
C GLU A 156 -11.02 -19.28 8.94
N TYR A 157 -11.91 -18.30 9.06
CA TYR A 157 -11.77 -17.17 9.97
C TYR A 157 -13.14 -16.64 10.40
N TYR A 158 -13.18 -15.97 11.55
CA TYR A 158 -14.40 -15.32 12.04
C TYR A 158 -14.46 -13.87 11.58
N GLY A 159 -15.52 -13.51 10.86
CA GLY A 159 -15.90 -12.12 10.59
C GLY A 159 -16.86 -11.62 11.66
N ILE A 160 -16.58 -10.43 12.23
CA ILE A 160 -17.45 -9.80 13.24
C ILE A 160 -17.66 -8.33 12.86
N GLY A 161 -18.92 -7.91 12.73
CA GLY A 161 -19.29 -6.53 12.42
C GLY A 161 -19.95 -6.36 11.05
N LEU A 162 -20.24 -5.12 10.68
CA LEU A 162 -20.84 -4.80 9.39
C LEU A 162 -19.80 -4.99 8.26
N GLY A 163 -20.14 -5.80 7.26
CA GLY A 163 -19.28 -6.06 6.10
C GLY A 163 -18.21 -7.12 6.31
N ALA A 164 -18.31 -7.91 7.39
CA ALA A 164 -17.41 -9.02 7.72
C ALA A 164 -17.97 -10.38 7.30
#